data_AF-A0A9E1QRP7-F1
#
_entry.id   AF-A0A9E1QRP7-F1
#
_cell.length_a   1.000
_cell.length_b   1.000
_cell.length_c   1.000
_cell.angle_alpha   90.00
_cell.angle_beta   90.00
_cell.angle_gamma   90.00
#
_symmetry.space_group_name_H-M   'P 1'
#
loop_
_entity.id
_entity.type
_entity.pdbx_description
1 polymer ?
#
loop_
_entity_poly.entity_id
_entity_poly.type
_entity_poly.pdbx_seq_one_letter_code
_entity_poly.pdbx_strand_id
1 'polypeptide(L)'
;GIIRILDRPAPPNPDWDSNNPDPATSSAPYRVYNIGNNNPVELMDYIEALEASLGKTAEKELLPLQPGDVPDTYADVDDLVEEFGYKPSMSVKQGVENFAVWYKEYNKL
;
A
#
# COMPACT_ATOMS: atom_id res chain seq x y z
N GLY A 1 -10.42 1.46 -3.38
CA GLY A 1 -10.39 2.45 -2.30
C GLY A 1 -11.48 3.47 -2.51
N ILE A 2 -11.19 4.55 -3.25
CA ILE A 2 -12.04 5.76 -3.33
C ILE A 2 -13.51 5.48 -3.70
N ILE A 3 -13.79 4.72 -4.76
CA ILE A 3 -15.19 4.46 -5.16
C ILE A 3 -15.99 3.75 -4.04
N ARG A 4 -15.34 2.89 -3.25
CA ARG A 4 -16.01 2.12 -2.19
C ARG A 4 -16.50 2.98 -1.03
N ILE A 5 -15.90 4.17 -0.85
CA ILE A 5 -16.23 5.07 0.27
C ILE A 5 -17.21 6.19 -0.13
N LEU A 6 -17.49 6.36 -1.43
CA LEU A 6 -18.31 7.49 -1.91
C LEU A 6 -19.74 7.47 -1.37
N ASP A 7 -20.32 6.28 -1.19
CA ASP A 7 -21.72 6.12 -0.79
C ASP A 7 -21.93 6.15 0.73
N ARG A 8 -20.86 6.31 1.51
CA ARG A 8 -20.91 6.29 2.98
C ARG A 8 -20.08 7.44 3.56
N PRO A 9 -20.67 8.65 3.69
CA PRO A 9 -20.03 9.78 4.36
C PRO A 9 -19.58 9.41 5.78
N ALA A 10 -18.44 9.96 6.21
CA ALA A 10 -17.90 9.69 7.54
C ALA A 10 -18.84 10.25 8.65
N PRO A 11 -19.26 9.42 9.62
CA PRO A 11 -19.99 9.91 10.78
C PRO A 11 -19.04 10.61 11.76
N PRO A 12 -19.55 11.53 12.61
CA PRO A 12 -18.79 12.00 13.77
C PRO A 12 -18.56 10.84 14.76
N ASN A 13 -17.44 10.87 15.48
CA ASN A 13 -17.13 9.95 16.57
C ASN A 13 -17.59 10.56 17.92
N PRO A 14 -18.67 10.04 18.54
CA PRO A 14 -19.18 10.57 19.80
C PRO A 14 -18.28 10.30 21.00
N ASP A 15 -17.39 9.31 20.90
CA ASP A 15 -16.48 8.88 21.95
C ASP A 15 -15.08 9.52 21.80
N TRP A 16 -14.93 10.48 20.87
CA TRP A 16 -13.65 11.13 20.62
C TRP A 16 -13.21 12.03 21.78
N ASP A 17 -11.98 11.83 22.26
CA ASP A 17 -11.40 12.58 23.38
C ASP A 17 -10.28 13.52 22.88
N SER A 18 -10.42 14.82 23.13
CA SER A 18 -9.40 15.81 22.78
C SER A 18 -8.09 15.65 23.56
N ASN A 19 -8.13 15.02 24.74
CA ASN A 19 -6.94 14.75 25.54
C ASN A 19 -6.17 13.50 25.08
N ASN A 20 -6.84 12.60 24.36
CA ASN A 20 -6.24 11.40 23.77
C ASN A 20 -6.83 11.17 22.37
N PRO A 21 -6.49 12.03 21.39
CA PRO A 21 -7.15 12.03 20.10
C PRO A 21 -6.76 10.81 19.27
N ASP A 22 -7.76 10.12 18.73
CA ASP A 22 -7.56 9.26 17.56
C ASP A 22 -7.45 10.18 16.32
N PRO A 23 -6.31 10.20 15.61
CA PRO A 23 -6.15 11.06 14.44
C PRO A 23 -7.04 10.64 13.27
N ALA A 24 -7.53 9.39 13.24
CA ALA A 24 -8.35 8.88 12.17
C ALA A 24 -9.80 9.39 12.22
N THR A 25 -10.26 9.95 13.35
CA THR A 25 -11.65 10.37 13.55
C THR A 25 -11.75 11.69 14.34
N SER A 26 -12.94 12.29 14.43
CA SER A 26 -13.19 13.39 15.39
C SER A 26 -14.67 13.58 15.73
N SER A 27 -14.96 14.56 16.59
CA SER A 27 -16.33 15.04 16.85
C SER A 27 -16.99 15.69 15.63
N ALA A 28 -16.21 16.12 14.63
CA ALA A 28 -16.69 16.56 13.32
C ALA A 28 -16.63 15.39 12.30
N PRO A 29 -17.50 15.38 11.27
CA PRO A 29 -17.59 14.27 10.32
C PRO A 29 -16.38 14.23 9.38
N TYR A 30 -15.35 13.47 9.76
CA TYR A 30 -14.27 13.05 8.87
C TYR A 30 -13.75 11.66 9.28
N ARG A 31 -13.14 10.96 8.33
CA ARG A 31 -12.36 9.76 8.62
C ARG A 31 -11.12 9.66 7.75
N VAL A 32 -10.02 9.16 8.31
CA VAL A 32 -8.78 8.84 7.59
C VAL A 32 -8.66 7.33 7.52
N TYR A 33 -8.36 6.82 6.33
CA TYR A 33 -8.10 5.40 6.12
C TYR A 33 -6.76 5.24 5.41
N ASN A 34 -5.93 4.33 5.90
CA ASN A 34 -4.77 3.91 5.12
C ASN A 34 -5.23 3.00 3.97
N ILE A 35 -4.58 3.16 2.82
CA ILE A 35 -4.76 2.28 1.67
C ILE A 35 -3.39 1.68 1.38
N GLY A 36 -3.32 0.36 1.36
CA GLY A 36 -2.12 -0.35 0.97
C GLY A 36 -2.38 -1.83 0.78
N ASN A 37 -1.28 -2.55 0.57
CA ASN A 37 -1.23 -3.98 0.78
C ASN A 37 -0.83 -4.20 2.24
N ASN A 38 -1.65 -4.92 3.01
CA ASN A 38 -1.40 -5.18 4.44
C ASN A 38 -0.43 -6.35 4.66
N ASN A 39 0.28 -6.75 3.62
CA ASN A 39 1.26 -7.81 3.65
C ASN A 39 2.62 -7.23 3.21
N PRO A 40 3.60 -7.09 4.13
CA PRO A 40 4.96 -6.69 3.80
C PRO A 40 5.57 -7.62 2.74
N VAL A 41 6.42 -7.07 1.87
CA VAL A 41 7.18 -7.85 0.89
C VAL A 41 8.63 -7.42 0.99
N GLU A 42 9.53 -8.41 1.05
CA GLU A 42 10.96 -8.14 1.14
C GLU A 42 11.47 -7.49 -0.16
N LEU A 43 12.45 -6.59 -0.04
CA LEU A 43 13.06 -5.93 -1.19
C LEU A 43 13.65 -6.95 -2.19
N MET A 44 14.22 -8.04 -1.69
CA MET A 44 14.79 -9.09 -2.54
C MET A 44 13.73 -9.81 -3.37
N ASP A 45 12.57 -10.16 -2.77
CA ASP A 45 11.43 -10.74 -3.50
C ASP A 45 10.93 -9.81 -4.60
N TYR A 46 10.93 -8.49 -4.35
CA TYR A 46 10.54 -7.49 -5.33
C TYR A 46 11.51 -7.43 -6.51
N ILE A 47 12.83 -7.48 -6.23
CA ILE A 47 13.86 -7.50 -7.27
C ILE A 47 13.74 -8.79 -8.10
N GLU A 48 13.57 -9.95 -7.46
CA GLU A 48 13.40 -11.23 -8.15
C GLU A 48 12.17 -11.23 -9.07
N ALA A 49 11.06 -10.63 -8.63
CA ALA A 49 9.88 -10.47 -9.46
C ALA A 49 10.15 -9.64 -10.73
N LEU A 50 10.97 -8.58 -10.63
CA LEU A 50 11.39 -7.78 -11.78
C LEU A 50 12.31 -8.58 -12.71
N GLU A 51 13.29 -9.29 -12.17
CA GLU A 51 14.22 -10.11 -12.96
C GLU A 51 13.48 -11.18 -13.77
N ALA A 52 12.52 -11.86 -13.14
CA ALA A 52 11.66 -12.83 -13.80
C ALA A 52 10.82 -12.19 -14.91
N SER A 53 10.22 -11.01 -14.65
CA SER A 53 9.38 -10.30 -15.61
C SER A 53 10.17 -9.71 -16.80
N LEU A 54 11.44 -9.38 -16.59
CA LEU A 54 12.34 -8.81 -17.59
C LEU A 54 13.21 -9.88 -18.29
N GLY A 55 13.29 -11.09 -17.75
CA GLY A 55 14.15 -12.16 -18.23
C GLY A 55 15.64 -11.86 -18.09
N LYS A 56 16.01 -11.05 -17.10
CA LYS A 56 17.39 -10.59 -16.88
C LYS A 56 17.70 -10.52 -15.40
N THR A 57 18.80 -11.12 -14.98
CA THR A 57 19.34 -10.95 -13.63
C THR A 57 20.06 -9.61 -13.52
N ALA A 58 19.76 -8.85 -12.47
CA ALA A 58 20.44 -7.61 -12.13
C ALA A 58 21.74 -7.91 -11.38
N GLU A 59 22.80 -7.20 -11.76
CA GLU A 59 24.02 -7.08 -10.95
C GLU A 59 23.71 -6.17 -9.75
N LYS A 60 23.76 -6.71 -8.54
CA LYS A 60 23.36 -6.01 -7.31
C LYS A 60 24.60 -5.48 -6.60
N GLU A 61 24.60 -4.19 -6.29
CA GLU A 61 25.55 -3.57 -5.37
C GLU A 61 24.83 -3.30 -4.04
N LEU A 62 25.23 -4.02 -2.98
CA LEU A 62 24.61 -3.89 -1.67
C LEU A 62 25.25 -2.72 -0.90
N LEU A 63 24.44 -1.70 -0.62
CA LEU A 63 24.85 -0.52 0.15
C LEU A 63 24.29 -0.57 1.58
N PRO A 64 24.91 0.14 2.54
CA PRO A 64 24.32 0.34 3.86
C PRO A 64 22.95 1.01 3.78
N LEU A 65 22.14 0.85 4.82
CA LEU A 65 20.85 1.52 4.98
C LEU A 65 21.02 3.04 4.84
N GLN A 66 20.18 3.67 4.02
CA GLN A 66 20.29 5.11 3.78
C GLN A 66 19.61 5.89 4.91
N PRO A 67 20.08 7.11 5.22
CA PRO A 67 19.38 7.98 6.16
C PRO A 67 17.96 8.28 5.68
N GLY A 68 16.95 7.79 6.41
CA GLY A 68 15.54 7.96 6.07
C GLY A 68 14.81 6.67 5.70
N ASP A 69 15.54 5.58 5.45
CA ASP A 69 14.91 4.27 5.26
C ASP A 69 14.30 3.77 6.58
N VAL A 70 13.09 3.21 6.49
CA VAL A 70 12.43 2.52 7.60
C VAL A 70 12.59 1.02 7.35
N PRO A 71 13.17 0.23 8.28
CA PRO A 71 13.44 -1.19 8.06
C PRO A 71 12.19 -2.00 7.70
N ASP A 72 11.08 -1.74 8.38
CA ASP A 72 9.80 -2.42 8.17
C ASP A 72 8.66 -1.41 8.25
N THR A 73 7.82 -1.38 7.24
CA THR A 73 6.60 -0.56 7.21
C THR A 73 5.49 -1.29 6.47
N TYR A 74 4.27 -1.13 6.95
CA TYR A 74 3.07 -1.61 6.27
C TYR A 74 1.90 -0.70 6.58
N ALA A 75 0.92 -0.68 5.69
CA ALA A 75 -0.32 0.02 5.93
C ALA A 75 -1.22 -0.86 6.81
N ASP A 76 -1.54 -0.38 8.00
CA ASP A 76 -2.67 -0.91 8.77
C ASP A 76 -3.96 -0.46 8.09
N VAL A 77 -4.73 -1.41 7.56
CA VAL A 77 -5.95 -1.18 6.77
C VAL A 77 -7.19 -1.70 7.48
N ASP A 78 -7.11 -2.06 8.76
CA ASP A 78 -8.18 -2.76 9.48
C ASP A 78 -9.50 -1.98 9.42
N ASP A 79 -9.47 -0.66 9.67
CA ASP A 79 -10.64 0.22 9.52
C ASP A 79 -11.31 0.11 8.14
N LEU A 80 -10.50 0.09 7.07
CA LEU A 80 -11.00 0.04 5.70
C LEU A 80 -11.54 -1.36 5.34
N VAL A 81 -10.97 -2.41 5.93
CA VAL A 81 -11.44 -3.79 5.81
C VAL A 81 -12.78 -3.95 6.53
N GLU A 82 -12.87 -3.52 7.79
CA GLU A 82 -14.07 -3.64 8.62
C GLU A 82 -15.25 -2.87 8.02
N GLU A 83 -15.02 -1.63 7.58
CA GLU A 83 -16.11 -0.76 7.13
C GLU A 83 -16.54 -0.98 5.67
N PHE A 84 -15.62 -1.41 4.80
CA PHE A 84 -15.84 -1.44 3.34
C PHE A 84 -15.49 -2.79 2.68
N GLY A 85 -15.13 -3.80 3.47
CA GLY A 85 -14.68 -5.10 2.95
C GLY A 85 -13.50 -4.96 2.01
N TYR A 86 -12.63 -3.98 2.24
CA TYR A 86 -11.45 -3.77 1.40
C TYR A 86 -10.54 -4.98 1.48
N LYS A 87 -10.13 -5.50 0.33
CA LYS A 87 -9.23 -6.64 0.26
C LYS A 87 -8.34 -6.48 -0.97
N PRO A 88 -7.06 -6.11 -0.80
CA PRO A 88 -6.12 -6.16 -1.92
C PRO A 88 -5.94 -7.63 -2.32
N SER A 89 -6.03 -7.91 -3.62
CA SER A 89 -5.92 -9.27 -4.16
C SER A 89 -4.76 -9.45 -5.13
N MET A 90 -4.11 -8.35 -5.54
CA MET A 90 -2.98 -8.38 -6.45
C MET A 90 -1.71 -8.65 -5.64
N SER A 91 -1.02 -9.74 -5.94
CA SER A 91 0.30 -10.00 -5.38
C SER A 91 1.33 -9.06 -5.98
N VAL A 92 2.44 -8.81 -5.26
CA VAL A 92 3.56 -8.02 -5.80
C VAL A 92 4.08 -8.63 -7.10
N LYS A 93 4.25 -9.96 -7.15
CA LYS A 93 4.68 -10.66 -8.36
C LYS A 93 3.79 -10.33 -9.57
N GLN A 94 2.47 -10.42 -9.40
CA GLN A 94 1.52 -10.13 -10.47
C GLN A 94 1.52 -8.64 -10.85
N GLY A 95 1.60 -7.75 -9.86
CA GLY A 95 1.67 -6.30 -10.10
C GLY A 95 2.93 -5.90 -10.88
N VAL A 96 4.09 -6.45 -10.50
CA VAL A 96 5.38 -6.23 -11.16
C VAL A 96 5.36 -6.77 -12.60
N GLU A 97 4.80 -7.97 -12.81
CA GLU A 97 4.64 -8.54 -14.16
C GLU A 97 3.79 -7.63 -15.05
N ASN A 98 2.60 -7.23 -14.57
CA ASN A 98 1.70 -6.33 -15.28
C ASN A 98 2.38 -4.99 -15.62
N PHE A 99 3.12 -4.43 -14.66
CA PHE A 99 3.86 -3.19 -14.86
C PHE A 99 4.96 -3.36 -15.92
N ALA A 100 5.74 -4.44 -15.85
CA ALA A 100 6.81 -4.70 -16.81
C ALA A 100 6.28 -4.89 -18.23
N VAL A 101 5.13 -5.57 -18.40
CA VAL A 101 4.45 -5.70 -19.69
C VAL A 101 4.04 -4.33 -20.23
N TRP A 102 3.29 -3.56 -19.44
CA TRP A 102 2.88 -2.21 -19.82
C TRP A 102 4.07 -1.31 -20.18
N TYR A 103 5.15 -1.36 -19.38
CA TYR A 103 6.33 -0.54 -19.60
C TYR A 103 7.03 -0.87 -20.92
N LYS A 104 7.17 -2.17 -21.26
CA LYS A 104 7.74 -2.59 -22.55
C LYS A 104 6.86 -2.13 -23.72
N GLU A 105 5.55 -2.32 -23.62
CA GLU A 105 4.61 -1.88 -24.66
C GLU A 105 4.66 -0.36 -24.87
N TYR A 106 4.62 0.40 -23.78
CA TYR A 106 4.68 1.86 -23.82
C TYR A 106 5.97 2.38 -24.47
N ASN A 107 7.11 1.73 -24.19
CA ASN A 107 8.42 2.11 -24.72
C ASN A 107 8.80 1.39 -26.03
N LYS A 108 7.96 0.49 -26.55
CA LYS A 108 8.23 -0.33 -27.74
C LYS A 108 9.52 -1.15 -27.64
N LEU A 109 9.74 -1.76 -26.47
CA LEU A 109 10.87 -2.64 -26.17
C LEU A 109 10.61 -4.10 -26.55
#